data_AF-A0A2A4LEX8-F1
#
_entry.id   AF-A0A2A4LEX8-F1
#
_cell.length_a   1.000
_cell.length_b   1.000
_cell.length_c   1.000
_cell.angle_alpha   90.00
_cell.angle_beta   90.00
_cell.angle_gamma   90.00
#
_symmetry.space_group_name_H-M   'P 1'
#
loop_
_entity.id
_entity.type
_entity.pdbx_description
1 polymer ?
#
loop_
_entity_poly.entity_id
_entity_poly.type
_entity_poly.pdbx_seq_one_letter_code
_entity_poly.pdbx_strand_id
1 'polypeptide(L)' 'MHSVNDGGPAFPGDQDSGCKGGGSEGMTLRDWFAGQALLGMTTNVNNTGACLTDFALFAYEQADAMIAARGQHD' A
#
# COMPACT_ATOMS: atom_id res chain seq x y z
N MET A 1 6.07 2.45 20.25
CA MET A 1 5.13 2.36 19.11
C MET A 1 5.99 2.40 17.86
N HIS A 2 6.14 1.28 17.15
CA HIS A 2 6.80 1.31 15.83
C HIS A 2 5.78 1.86 14.84
N SER A 3 6.01 3.07 14.33
CA SER A 3 5.29 3.56 13.15
C SER A 3 5.70 2.68 11.97
N VAL A 4 4.73 2.02 11.34
CA VAL A 4 4.98 1.29 10.09
C VAL A 4 5.36 2.31 9.01
N ASN A 5 6.40 2.02 8.23
CA ASN A 5 6.78 2.85 7.09
C ASN A 5 5.71 2.71 6.00
N ASP A 6 4.95 3.77 5.76
CA ASP A 6 3.85 3.80 4.79
C ASP A 6 4.30 4.15 3.36
N GLY A 7 5.58 4.50 3.18
CA GLY A 7 6.17 4.86 1.90
C GLY A 7 5.73 6.21 1.33
N GLY A 8 5.04 7.04 2.12
CA GLY A 8 4.51 8.35 1.71
C GLY A 8 3.26 8.25 0.82
N PRO A 9 2.86 9.35 0.15
CA PRO A 9 1.68 9.35 -0.73
C PRO A 9 1.85 8.43 -1.93
N ALA A 10 0.84 7.61 -2.25
CA ALA A 10 0.86 6.73 -3.43
C ALA A 10 1.01 7.50 -4.76
N PHE A 11 0.41 8.69 -4.81
CA PHE A 11 0.47 9.60 -5.95
C PHE A 11 0.91 10.98 -5.47
N PRO A 12 2.22 11.23 -5.33
CA PRO A 12 2.73 12.51 -4.87
C PRO A 12 2.29 13.64 -5.81
N GLY A 13 1.63 14.66 -5.27
CA GLY A 13 1.36 15.90 -5.98
C GLY A 13 2.47 16.92 -5.76
N ASP A 14 2.72 17.79 -6.73
CA ASP A 14 3.61 18.93 -6.53
C ASP A 14 3.01 19.88 -5.50
N GLN A 15 3.70 20.06 -4.37
CA GLN A 15 3.32 21.00 -3.31
C GLN A 15 3.23 22.46 -3.81
N ASP A 16 3.82 22.76 -4.97
CA ASP A 16 3.88 24.08 -5.61
C ASP A 16 2.73 24.36 -6.60
N SER A 17 1.84 23.40 -6.81
CA SER A 17 0.60 23.69 -7.52
C SER A 17 -0.28 24.56 -6.61
N GLY A 18 -0.19 25.90 -6.79
CA GLY A 18 -0.70 26.98 -5.92
C GLY A 18 -2.18 26.94 -5.47
N CYS A 19 -2.88 25.83 -5.68
CA CYS A 19 -4.03 25.40 -4.92
C CYS A 19 -3.66 25.19 -3.44
N LYS A 20 -3.73 26.27 -2.64
CA LYS A 20 -3.70 26.22 -1.16
C LYS A 20 -4.96 25.54 -0.57
N GLY A 21 -5.44 24.46 -1.17
CA GLY A 21 -6.39 23.55 -0.57
C GLY A 21 -5.60 22.37 -0.07
N GLY A 22 -5.45 22.24 1.25
CA GLY A 22 -4.69 21.17 1.88
C GLY A 22 -5.00 19.85 1.18
N GLY A 23 -3.98 19.28 0.54
CA GLY A 23 -4.12 18.02 -0.18
C GLY A 23 -4.68 17.03 0.81
N SER A 24 -5.92 16.58 0.57
CA SER A 24 -6.50 15.47 1.30
C SER A 24 -5.44 14.38 1.36
N GLU A 25 -5.10 13.91 2.57
CA GLU A 25 -4.18 12.78 2.72
C GLU A 25 -4.75 11.64 1.87
N GLY A 26 -4.17 11.46 0.68
CA GLY A 26 -4.58 10.42 -0.24
C GLY A 26 -4.21 9.06 0.34
N MET A 27 -4.31 8.00 -0.47
CA MET A 27 -3.79 6.71 -0.04
C MET A 27 -2.27 6.77 0.16
N THR A 28 -1.78 6.07 1.18
CA THR A 28 -0.33 5.83 1.30
C THR A 28 0.13 4.86 0.22
N LEU A 29 1.42 4.86 -0.09
CA LEU A 29 2.02 3.91 -1.03
C LEU A 29 1.82 2.46 -0.55
N ARG A 30 1.86 2.26 0.77
CA ARG A 30 1.52 1.00 1.42
C ARG A 30 0.09 0.55 1.11
N ASP A 31 -0.90 1.43 1.29
CA ASP A 31 -2.31 1.11 1.01
C ASP A 31 -2.52 0.79 -0.48
N TRP A 32 -1.83 1.52 -1.35
CA TRP A 32 -1.91 1.28 -2.79
C TRP A 32 -1.34 -0.09 -3.18
N PHE A 33 -0.15 -0.45 -2.70
CA PHE A 33 0.43 -1.77 -2.93
C PHE A 33 -0.43 -2.89 -2.34
N ALA A 34 -0.96 -2.70 -1.13
CA ALA A 34 -1.84 -3.69 -0.50
C ALA A 34 -3.09 -3.93 -1.35
N GLY A 35 -3.70 -2.88 -1.90
CA GLY A 35 -4.82 -3.01 -2.84
C GLY A 35 -4.47 -3.80 -4.10
N GLN A 36 -3.31 -3.56 -4.70
CA GLN A 36 -2.84 -4.32 -5.87
C GLN A 36 -2.61 -5.80 -5.53
N ALA A 37 -1.99 -6.08 -4.38
CA ALA A 37 -1.74 -7.44 -3.90
C ALA A 37 -3.05 -8.21 -3.65
N LEU A 38 -4.02 -7.55 -3.00
CA LEU A 38 -5.33 -8.12 -2.70
C LEU A 38 -6.08 -8.55 -3.97
N LEU A 39 -6.02 -7.76 -5.05
CA LEU A 39 -6.63 -8.12 -6.34
C LEU A 39 -6.07 -9.43 -6.90
N GLY A 40 -4.75 -9.63 -6.83
CA GLY A 40 -4.12 -10.88 -7.26
C GLY A 40 -4.52 -12.08 -6.41
N MET A 41 -4.67 -11.90 -5.10
CA MET A 41 -4.99 -13.00 -4.17
C MET A 41 -6.45 -13.46 -4.27
N THR A 42 -7.38 -12.51 -4.49
CA THR A 42 -8.83 -12.77 -4.52
C THR A 42 -9.34 -13.33 -5.83
N THR A 43 -8.56 -13.21 -6.91
CA THR A 43 -8.91 -13.77 -8.23
C THR A 43 -8.55 -15.25 -8.38
N ASN A 44 -7.83 -15.84 -7.42
CA ASN A 44 -7.48 -17.24 -7.44
C ASN A 44 -8.65 -18.12 -6.96
N VAL A 45 -9.31 -18.79 -7.88
CA VAL A 45 -10.46 -19.69 -7.63
C VAL A 45 -10.14 -20.90 -6.74
N ASN A 46 -8.86 -21.22 -6.54
CA ASN A 46 -8.42 -22.31 -5.66
C ASN A 46 -8.23 -21.86 -4.20
N ASN A 47 -8.37 -20.57 -3.88
CA ASN A 47 -8.29 -20.05 -2.51
C ASN A 47 -9.62 -20.25 -1.74
N THR A 48 -10.12 -21.49 -1.70
CA THR A 48 -11.42 -21.83 -1.11
C THR A 48 -11.41 -21.90 0.43
N GLY A 49 -10.25 -21.75 1.07
CA GLY A 49 -10.08 -21.86 2.52
C GLY A 49 -9.47 -20.65 3.22
N ALA A 50 -9.11 -19.59 2.49
CA ALA A 50 -8.52 -18.39 3.09
C ALA A 50 -9.61 -17.45 3.63
N CYS A 51 -9.43 -16.93 4.86
CA CYS A 51 -10.33 -15.94 5.43
C CYS A 51 -10.02 -14.55 4.86
N LEU A 52 -11.01 -13.64 4.81
CA LEU A 52 -10.80 -12.24 4.42
C LEU A 52 -9.70 -11.56 5.26
N THR A 53 -9.56 -11.97 6.53
CA THR A 53 -8.50 -11.50 7.41
C THR A 53 -7.10 -11.90 6.94
N ASP A 54 -6.95 -13.11 6.39
CA ASP A 54 -5.66 -13.60 5.87
C ASP A 54 -5.26 -12.81 4.63
N PHE A 55 -6.20 -12.53 3.73
CA PHE A 55 -5.93 -11.71 2.54
C PHE A 55 -5.51 -10.29 2.91
N ALA A 56 -6.16 -9.68 3.89
CA ALA A 56 -5.76 -8.36 4.37
C ALA A 56 -4.33 -8.39 4.94
N LEU A 57 -4.01 -9.39 5.77
CA LEU A 57 -2.68 -9.55 6.35
C LEU A 57 -1.61 -9.71 5.26
N PHE A 58 -1.78 -10.68 4.36
CA PHE A 58 -0.81 -10.94 3.30
C PHE A 58 -0.66 -9.77 2.32
N ALA A 59 -1.73 -9.03 2.04
CA ALA A 59 -1.67 -7.83 1.21
C ALA A 59 -0.77 -6.76 1.83
N TYR A 60 -0.89 -6.51 3.13
CA TYR A 60 -0.03 -5.55 3.82
C TYR A 60 1.41 -6.04 3.99
N GLU A 61 1.61 -7.34 4.26
CA GLU A 61 2.97 -7.91 4.31
C GLU A 61 3.68 -7.78 2.95
N GLN A 62 2.95 -8.02 1.85
CA GLN A 62 3.48 -7.84 0.51
C GLN A 62 3.83 -6.37 0.24
N ALA A 63 2.99 -5.43 0.67
CA ALA A 63 3.25 -3.99 0.55
C ALA A 63 4.50 -3.56 1.34
N ASP A 64 4.63 -4.04 2.58
CA ASP A 64 5.77 -3.75 3.45
C ASP A 64 7.08 -4.27 2.84
N ALA A 65 7.05 -5.48 2.23
CA ALA A 65 8.19 -6.04 1.52
C ALA A 65 8.60 -5.20 0.28
N MET A 66 7.64 -4.65 -0.47
CA MET A 66 7.91 -3.80 -1.63
C MET A 66 8.56 -2.46 -1.22
N ILE A 67 8.08 -1.85 -0.14
CA ILE A 67 8.67 -0.62 0.41
C ILE A 67 10.10 -0.89 0.92
N ALA A 68 10.30 -2.00 1.64
CA ALA A 68 11.61 -2.38 2.13
C ALA A 68 12.61 -2.65 0.99
N ALA A 69 12.18 -3.31 -0.09
CA ALA A 69 13.02 -3.56 -1.26
C ALA A 69 13.40 -2.26 -2.00
N ARG A 70 12.48 -1.28 -2.07
CA ARG A 70 12.75 0.03 -2.67
C ARG A 70 13.87 0.77 -1.95
N GLY A 71 13.85 0.80 -0.62
CA GLY A 71 14.86 1.48 0.19
C GLY A 71 16.24 0.82 0.24
N GLN A 72 16.42 -0.34 -0.40
CA GLN A 72 17.72 -1.03 -0.49
C GLN A 72 18.56 -0.60 -1.71
N HIS A 73 18.00 0.21 -2.62
CA HIS A 73 18.66 0.67 -3.84
C HIS A 73 19.06 2.16 -3.82
N ASP A 74 18.85 2.84 -2.69
CA ASP A 74 19.26 4.23 -2.43
C ASP A 74 20.56 4.28 -1.60
#